data_AF-A0A958YGS9-F1
#
_entry.id   AF-A0A958YGS9-F1
#
_cell.length_a   1.000
_cell.length_b   1.000
_cell.length_c   1.000
_cell.angle_alpha   90.00
_cell.angle_beta   90.00
_cell.angle_gamma   90.00
#
_symmetry.space_group_name_H-M   'P 1'
#
loop_
_entity.id
_entity.type
_entity.pdbx_description
1 polymer ?
#
loop_
_entity_poly.entity_id
_entity_poly.type
_entity_poly.pdbx_seq_one_letter_code
_entity_poly.pdbx_strand_id
1 'polypeptide(L)'
;MSKILIALAFFLSLTTIGFSQGEVLNDYSFIVVSKRYNFQFQEDQYQLNSLLKFLFNKNGFHAFFENELPNVSRCDGLWAEVTGDPGFIWTKVIITIKDCYGNELFHSLEGRSKLKDYGKAYTESLRIAFESFEALRIQQKEMRILTDYAANEVAITNPSITDKKEEPENSNVLKLPPGKYTSFKMGAHAYLLQKTQEGYSMYEETTQTDDGLMYVGKLFVVDEVIYYEDGSHKRFIASFSNSGDLSIQKEVEEYYVKVH
;
A
#
# COMPACT_ATOMS: atom_id res chain seq x y z
N MET A 1 -36.45 -21.68 24.64
CA MET A 1 -36.27 -20.82 23.45
C MET A 1 -35.04 -19.92 23.55
N SER A 2 -34.66 -19.36 24.72
CA SER A 2 -33.46 -18.51 24.83
C SER A 2 -32.12 -19.22 24.55
N LYS A 3 -32.01 -20.53 24.83
CA LYS A 3 -30.78 -21.32 24.56
C LYS A 3 -30.50 -21.53 23.06
N ILE A 4 -31.54 -21.53 22.22
CA ILE A 4 -31.41 -21.66 20.76
C ILE A 4 -30.99 -20.31 20.14
N LEU A 5 -31.47 -19.20 20.68
CA LEU A 5 -31.06 -17.84 20.27
C LEU A 5 -29.57 -17.58 20.57
N ILE A 6 -29.06 -18.07 21.71
CA ILE A 6 -27.64 -17.93 22.07
C ILE A 6 -26.74 -18.80 21.17
N ALA A 7 -27.20 -20.01 20.81
CA ALA A 7 -26.47 -20.88 19.87
C ALA A 7 -26.42 -20.30 18.44
N LEU A 8 -27.51 -19.63 18.00
CA LEU A 8 -27.57 -18.96 16.70
C LEU A 8 -26.65 -17.72 16.64
N ALA A 9 -26.56 -16.96 17.75
CA ALA A 9 -25.66 -15.80 17.86
C ALA A 9 -24.18 -16.20 17.84
N PHE A 10 -23.82 -17.36 18.41
CA PHE A 10 -22.44 -17.86 18.39
C PHE A 10 -22.04 -18.32 16.98
N PHE A 11 -22.95 -18.93 16.22
CA PHE A 11 -22.70 -19.37 14.84
C PHE A 11 -22.55 -18.20 13.84
N LEU A 12 -23.18 -17.05 14.11
CA LEU A 12 -23.08 -15.86 13.27
C LEU A 12 -21.77 -15.06 13.48
N SER A 13 -21.03 -15.33 14.56
CA SER A 13 -19.77 -14.63 14.88
C SER A 13 -18.53 -15.18 14.17
N LEU A 14 -18.65 -16.27 13.39
CA LEU A 14 -17.52 -16.95 12.75
C LEU A 14 -17.25 -16.54 11.29
N THR A 15 -18.00 -15.61 10.70
CA THR A 15 -17.92 -15.33 9.26
C THR A 15 -17.24 -14.02 8.85
N THR A 16 -16.62 -13.26 9.76
CA THR A 16 -15.81 -12.10 9.37
C THR A 16 -14.39 -12.53 8.99
N ILE A 17 -14.25 -13.19 7.82
CA ILE A 17 -12.94 -13.33 7.18
C ILE A 17 -12.60 -11.97 6.58
N GLY A 18 -11.64 -11.27 7.21
CA GLY A 18 -11.22 -9.93 6.80
C GLY A 18 -10.59 -9.93 5.42
N PHE A 19 -11.27 -9.33 4.45
CA PHE A 19 -10.81 -9.12 3.07
C PHE A 19 -9.79 -7.98 2.90
N SER A 20 -9.23 -7.45 4.00
CA SER A 20 -8.41 -6.22 3.97
C SER A 20 -6.96 -6.41 3.50
N GLN A 21 -6.44 -7.65 3.45
CA GLN A 21 -5.02 -7.86 3.12
C GLN A 21 -4.68 -7.63 1.64
N GLY A 22 -5.66 -7.75 0.73
CA GLY A 22 -5.44 -7.53 -0.71
C GLY A 22 -5.19 -6.07 -1.09
N GLU A 23 -5.74 -5.12 -0.32
CA GLU A 23 -5.62 -3.68 -0.61
C GLU A 23 -4.17 -3.20 -0.57
N VAL A 24 -3.37 -3.71 0.39
CA VAL A 24 -1.95 -3.33 0.53
C VAL A 24 -1.12 -3.75 -0.68
N LEU A 25 -1.45 -4.88 -1.32
CA LEU A 25 -0.69 -5.38 -2.47
C LEU A 25 -1.10 -4.69 -3.79
N ASN A 26 -2.34 -4.18 -3.88
CA ASN A 26 -2.86 -3.47 -5.05
C ASN A 26 -2.22 -2.09 -5.26
N ASP A 27 -1.60 -1.51 -4.24
CA ASP A 27 -0.94 -0.21 -4.33
C ASP A 27 0.38 -0.25 -5.10
N TYR A 28 0.91 -1.44 -5.35
CA TYR A 28 2.11 -1.66 -6.15
C TYR A 28 1.75 -1.95 -7.61
N SER A 29 2.58 -1.47 -8.54
CA SER A 29 2.34 -1.58 -9.98
C SER A 29 2.78 -2.92 -10.57
N PHE A 30 3.74 -3.60 -9.94
CA PHE A 30 4.27 -4.87 -10.44
C PHE A 30 4.82 -5.76 -9.33
N ILE A 31 5.11 -7.01 -9.67
CA ILE A 31 5.78 -7.98 -8.79
C ILE A 31 6.96 -8.64 -9.50
N VAL A 32 8.08 -8.74 -8.80
CA VAL A 32 9.32 -9.32 -9.29
C VAL A 32 9.45 -10.73 -8.77
N VAL A 33 9.56 -11.68 -9.69
CA VAL A 33 9.83 -13.09 -9.39
C VAL A 33 11.33 -13.33 -9.56
N SER A 34 11.98 -13.91 -8.56
CA SER A 34 13.39 -14.31 -8.71
C SER A 34 13.53 -15.38 -9.80
N LYS A 35 14.66 -15.40 -10.52
CA LYS A 35 14.99 -16.48 -11.48
C LYS A 35 15.53 -17.74 -10.82
N ARG A 36 16.02 -17.62 -9.58
CA ARG A 36 16.57 -18.73 -8.79
C ARG A 36 16.35 -18.51 -7.31
N TYR A 37 15.88 -19.54 -6.63
CA TYR A 37 15.75 -19.58 -5.17
C TYR A 37 16.94 -20.29 -4.53
N ASN A 38 17.15 -20.08 -3.24
CA ASN A 38 18.31 -20.64 -2.51
C ASN A 38 18.40 -22.17 -2.54
N PHE A 39 17.26 -22.86 -2.67
CA PHE A 39 17.18 -24.33 -2.74
C PHE A 39 17.36 -24.89 -4.17
N GLN A 40 17.48 -24.03 -5.18
CA GLN A 40 17.67 -24.45 -6.57
C GLN A 40 19.16 -24.37 -6.96
N PHE A 41 19.64 -25.39 -7.68
CA PHE A 41 20.98 -25.41 -8.24
C PHE A 41 21.07 -24.62 -9.55
N GLN A 42 20.05 -24.72 -10.39
CA GLN A 42 19.95 -24.03 -11.68
C GLN A 42 18.79 -23.02 -11.69
N GLU A 43 18.87 -22.02 -12.57
CA GLU A 43 17.74 -21.11 -12.81
C GLU A 43 16.52 -21.89 -13.28
N ASP A 44 15.35 -21.50 -12.78
CA ASP A 44 14.05 -22.11 -13.09
C ASP A 44 14.05 -23.65 -12.96
N GLN A 45 14.83 -24.20 -12.02
CA GLN A 45 14.87 -25.64 -11.77
C GLN A 45 13.46 -26.14 -11.39
N TYR A 46 13.02 -27.20 -12.08
CA TYR A 46 11.65 -27.73 -12.03
C TYR A 46 10.55 -26.77 -12.53
N GLN A 47 10.93 -25.71 -13.26
CA GLN A 47 10.03 -24.70 -13.82
C GLN A 47 9.25 -23.90 -12.77
N LEU A 48 9.76 -23.82 -11.53
CA LEU A 48 9.04 -23.19 -10.42
C LEU A 48 8.92 -21.68 -10.57
N ASN A 49 9.93 -21.02 -11.12
CA ASN A 49 9.99 -19.55 -11.23
C ASN A 49 9.06 -19.10 -12.36
N SER A 50 9.13 -19.78 -13.51
CA SER A 50 8.20 -19.60 -14.62
C SER A 50 6.76 -19.89 -14.21
N LEU A 51 6.53 -20.97 -13.45
CA LEU A 51 5.21 -21.30 -12.93
C LEU A 51 4.68 -20.20 -11.99
N LEU A 52 5.50 -19.72 -11.05
CA LEU A 52 5.08 -18.68 -10.12
C LEU A 52 4.72 -17.38 -10.85
N LYS A 53 5.56 -16.95 -11.80
CA LYS A 53 5.29 -15.78 -12.65
C LYS A 53 3.98 -15.95 -13.43
N PHE A 54 3.74 -17.13 -14.00
CA PHE A 54 2.49 -17.44 -14.70
C PHE A 54 1.27 -17.35 -13.76
N LEU A 55 1.37 -17.90 -12.55
CA LEU A 55 0.29 -17.89 -11.56
C LEU A 55 -0.05 -16.47 -11.09
N PHE A 56 0.96 -15.63 -10.84
CA PHE A 56 0.75 -14.22 -10.51
C PHE A 56 0.05 -13.46 -11.65
N ASN A 57 0.54 -13.59 -12.88
CA ASN A 57 -0.08 -12.95 -14.05
C ASN A 57 -1.54 -13.41 -14.24
N LYS A 58 -1.82 -14.70 -14.04
CA LYS A 58 -3.18 -15.25 -14.12
C LYS A 58 -4.11 -14.65 -13.05
N ASN A 59 -3.58 -14.18 -11.93
CA ASN A 59 -4.32 -13.68 -10.78
C ASN A 59 -4.21 -12.16 -10.59
N GLY A 60 -3.98 -11.41 -11.68
CA GLY A 60 -4.11 -9.95 -11.70
C GLY A 60 -2.91 -9.15 -11.19
N PHE A 61 -1.79 -9.82 -10.95
CA PHE A 61 -0.50 -9.17 -10.77
C PHE A 61 0.19 -8.94 -12.12
N HIS A 62 1.03 -7.91 -12.23
CA HIS A 62 1.95 -7.73 -13.33
C HIS A 62 3.31 -8.31 -12.94
N ALA A 63 3.54 -9.59 -13.27
CA ALA A 63 4.71 -10.34 -12.82
C ALA A 63 5.83 -10.37 -13.86
N PHE A 64 7.03 -10.00 -13.43
CA PHE A 64 8.24 -9.91 -14.26
C PHE A 64 9.41 -10.64 -13.60
N PHE A 65 10.35 -11.11 -14.41
CA PHE A 65 11.70 -11.37 -13.94
C PHE A 65 12.48 -10.06 -13.87
N GLU A 66 13.51 -10.00 -13.03
CA GLU A 66 14.30 -8.78 -12.80
C GLU A 66 14.88 -8.16 -14.08
N ASN A 67 15.29 -9.00 -15.05
CA ASN A 67 15.84 -8.55 -16.33
C ASN A 67 14.79 -8.11 -17.36
N GLU A 68 13.50 -8.29 -17.07
CA GLU A 68 12.39 -7.88 -17.93
C GLU A 68 11.85 -6.51 -17.54
N LEU A 69 12.26 -5.99 -16.37
CA LEU A 69 11.82 -4.69 -15.89
C LEU A 69 12.44 -3.56 -16.72
N PRO A 70 11.63 -2.64 -17.25
CA PRO A 70 12.14 -1.40 -17.82
C PRO A 70 12.69 -0.48 -16.71
N ASN A 71 13.16 0.71 -17.07
CA ASN A 71 13.62 1.67 -16.06
C ASN A 71 12.42 2.17 -15.23
N VAL A 72 12.16 1.54 -14.09
CA VAL A 72 11.03 1.80 -13.19
C VAL A 72 11.54 2.08 -11.79
N SER A 73 10.78 2.84 -11.00
CA SER A 73 11.10 3.03 -9.59
C SER A 73 11.03 1.68 -8.89
N ARG A 74 12.10 1.35 -8.14
CA ARG A 74 12.20 0.09 -7.41
C ARG A 74 10.98 -0.08 -6.50
N CYS A 75 10.66 0.93 -5.69
CA CYS A 75 9.61 0.85 -4.68
C CYS A 75 8.17 0.83 -5.21
N ASP A 76 7.98 0.89 -6.52
CA ASP A 76 6.68 0.69 -7.16
C ASP A 76 6.38 -0.81 -7.35
N GLY A 77 7.39 -1.67 -7.14
CA GLY A 77 7.30 -3.12 -7.25
C GLY A 77 7.24 -3.86 -5.92
N LEU A 78 6.83 -5.12 -6.00
CA LEU A 78 6.89 -6.13 -4.95
C LEU A 78 7.95 -7.18 -5.27
N TRP A 79 8.46 -7.91 -4.28
CA TRP A 79 9.38 -9.03 -4.49
C TRP A 79 8.80 -10.33 -3.97
N ALA A 80 8.65 -11.30 -4.85
CA ALA A 80 8.25 -12.65 -4.51
C ALA A 80 9.49 -13.51 -4.24
N GLU A 81 9.62 -13.94 -2.99
CA GLU A 81 10.57 -14.96 -2.57
C GLU A 81 9.86 -16.29 -2.33
N VAL A 82 10.59 -17.38 -2.56
CA VAL A 82 10.09 -18.73 -2.27
C VAL A 82 11.11 -19.44 -1.40
N THR A 83 10.62 -19.97 -0.29
CA THR A 83 11.38 -20.89 0.56
C THR A 83 10.89 -22.31 0.29
N GLY A 84 11.84 -23.23 0.14
CA GLY A 84 11.58 -24.63 -0.15
C GLY A 84 12.37 -25.52 0.78
N ASP A 85 11.70 -26.41 1.49
CA ASP A 85 12.30 -27.32 2.47
C ASP A 85 11.95 -28.78 2.12
N PRO A 86 12.92 -29.57 1.62
CA PRO A 86 12.73 -30.99 1.34
C PRO A 86 12.86 -31.81 2.64
N GLY A 87 11.73 -32.24 3.20
CA GLY A 87 11.69 -33.18 4.32
C GLY A 87 11.61 -34.65 3.88
N PHE A 88 11.89 -35.57 4.81
CA PHE A 88 11.85 -37.03 4.54
C PHE A 88 10.46 -37.52 4.07
N ILE A 89 9.40 -36.96 4.66
CA ILE A 89 8.02 -37.36 4.39
C ILE A 89 7.35 -36.41 3.40
N TRP A 90 7.67 -35.11 3.47
CA TRP A 90 7.00 -34.06 2.72
C TRP A 90 8.00 -33.02 2.23
N THR A 91 7.77 -32.50 1.02
CA THR A 91 8.37 -31.24 0.57
C THR A 91 7.45 -30.09 0.96
N LYS A 92 8.02 -29.00 1.47
CA LYS A 92 7.27 -27.80 1.87
C LYS A 92 7.69 -26.60 1.05
N VAL A 93 6.74 -25.74 0.71
CA VAL A 93 6.96 -24.47 0.01
C VAL A 93 6.15 -23.36 0.69
N ILE A 94 6.77 -22.19 0.88
CA ILE A 94 6.13 -20.95 1.33
C ILE A 94 6.54 -19.83 0.37
N ILE A 95 5.58 -19.03 -0.05
CA ILE A 95 5.79 -17.84 -0.90
C ILE A 95 5.66 -16.61 -0.02
N THR A 96 6.60 -15.68 -0.11
CA THR A 96 6.64 -14.47 0.71
C THR A 96 6.76 -13.25 -0.20
N ILE A 97 5.93 -12.24 0.06
CA ILE A 97 5.92 -10.96 -0.64
C ILE A 97 6.55 -9.90 0.22
N LYS A 98 7.54 -9.20 -0.33
CA LYS A 98 8.25 -8.13 0.34
C LYS A 98 8.14 -6.81 -0.41
N ASP A 99 8.29 -5.71 0.34
CA ASP A 99 8.50 -4.38 -0.23
C ASP A 99 9.97 -4.16 -0.64
N CYS A 100 10.27 -2.96 -1.16
CA CYS A 100 11.63 -2.62 -1.59
C CYS A 100 12.63 -2.54 -0.44
N TYR A 101 12.17 -2.32 0.79
CA TYR A 101 13.00 -2.27 1.98
C TYR A 101 13.25 -3.68 2.56
N GLY A 102 12.62 -4.71 2.00
CA GLY A 102 12.72 -6.10 2.44
C GLY A 102 11.75 -6.45 3.57
N ASN A 103 10.79 -5.58 3.88
CA ASN A 103 9.75 -5.89 4.86
C ASN A 103 8.73 -6.86 4.26
N GLU A 104 8.37 -7.89 5.02
CA GLU A 104 7.34 -8.83 4.64
C GLU A 104 5.96 -8.17 4.73
N LEU A 105 5.25 -8.14 3.59
CA LEU A 105 3.87 -7.63 3.51
C LEU A 105 2.85 -8.77 3.60
N PHE A 106 3.22 -9.94 3.08
CA PHE A 106 2.34 -11.10 3.05
C PHE A 106 3.16 -12.40 2.90
N HIS A 107 2.68 -13.49 3.47
CA HIS A 107 3.17 -14.83 3.18
C HIS A 107 2.01 -15.79 2.96
N SER A 108 2.24 -16.80 2.13
CA SER A 108 1.26 -17.85 1.91
C SER A 108 1.17 -18.81 3.10
N LEU A 109 0.06 -19.53 3.18
CA LEU A 109 0.04 -20.79 3.91
C LEU A 109 1.07 -21.77 3.33
N GLU A 110 1.47 -22.74 4.14
CA GLU A 110 2.41 -23.78 3.74
C GLU A 110 1.79 -24.73 2.70
N GLY A 111 2.39 -24.81 1.52
CA GLY A 111 2.10 -25.86 0.57
C GLY A 111 2.93 -27.10 0.85
N ARG A 112 2.31 -28.28 0.89
CA ARG A 112 2.99 -29.54 1.24
C ARG A 112 2.65 -30.67 0.27
N SER A 113 3.66 -31.39 -0.21
CA SER A 113 3.50 -32.57 -1.06
C SER A 113 4.20 -33.81 -0.48
N LYS A 114 3.58 -34.99 -0.63
CA LYS A 114 4.17 -36.31 -0.28
C LYS A 114 4.92 -36.97 -1.43
N LEU A 115 4.90 -36.37 -2.63
CA LEU A 115 5.50 -36.99 -3.80
C LEU A 115 7.00 -37.18 -3.57
N LYS A 116 7.50 -38.33 -4.03
CA LYS A 116 8.93 -38.67 -3.91
C LYS A 116 9.78 -38.09 -5.04
N ASP A 117 9.16 -37.74 -6.16
CA ASP A 117 9.80 -36.98 -7.21
C ASP A 117 9.86 -35.50 -6.80
N TYR A 118 11.07 -34.97 -6.60
CA TYR A 118 11.27 -33.60 -6.13
C TYR A 118 10.64 -32.56 -7.05
N GLY A 119 10.76 -32.72 -8.37
CA GLY A 119 10.20 -31.74 -9.32
C GLY A 119 8.68 -31.65 -9.22
N LYS A 120 8.02 -32.80 -9.14
CA LYS A 120 6.57 -32.86 -8.92
C LYS A 120 6.18 -32.37 -7.53
N ALA A 121 6.95 -32.73 -6.50
CA ALA A 121 6.68 -32.33 -5.12
C ALA A 121 6.76 -30.81 -4.92
N TYR A 122 7.78 -30.16 -5.47
CA TYR A 122 7.90 -28.70 -5.43
C TYR A 122 6.82 -28.01 -6.25
N THR A 123 6.50 -28.53 -7.44
CA THR A 123 5.44 -27.96 -8.30
C THR A 123 4.07 -28.03 -7.62
N GLU A 124 3.73 -29.17 -7.03
CA GLU A 124 2.48 -29.36 -6.30
C GLU A 124 2.43 -28.46 -5.05
N SER A 125 3.50 -28.45 -4.26
CA SER A 125 3.58 -27.62 -3.05
C SER A 125 3.47 -26.13 -3.39
N LEU A 126 4.10 -25.65 -4.45
CA LEU A 126 4.01 -24.26 -4.89
C LEU A 126 2.56 -23.89 -5.27
N ARG A 127 1.83 -24.77 -5.97
CA ARG A 127 0.43 -24.52 -6.32
C ARG A 127 -0.47 -24.42 -5.09
N ILE A 128 -0.28 -25.32 -4.13
CA ILE A 128 -1.03 -25.29 -2.86
C ILE A 128 -0.73 -24.01 -2.09
N ALA A 129 0.54 -23.62 -1.99
CA ALA A 129 0.93 -22.35 -1.36
C ALA A 129 0.26 -21.16 -2.08
N PHE A 130 0.20 -21.20 -3.41
CA PHE A 130 -0.36 -20.12 -4.22
C PHE A 130 -1.86 -19.87 -4.01
N GLU A 131 -2.63 -20.85 -3.52
CA GLU A 131 -4.06 -20.70 -3.20
C GLU A 131 -4.32 -19.53 -2.24
N SER A 132 -3.33 -19.18 -1.39
CA SER A 132 -3.40 -18.04 -0.48
C SER A 132 -3.53 -16.68 -1.21
N PHE A 133 -3.06 -16.59 -2.45
CA PHE A 133 -3.11 -15.38 -3.27
C PHE A 133 -4.36 -15.32 -4.16
N GLU A 134 -4.89 -16.48 -4.60
CA GLU A 134 -6.09 -16.52 -5.46
C GLU A 134 -7.31 -15.90 -4.75
N ALA A 135 -7.36 -15.99 -3.42
CA ALA A 135 -8.42 -15.40 -2.60
C ALA A 135 -8.36 -13.86 -2.51
N LEU A 136 -7.22 -13.23 -2.83
CA LEU A 136 -6.99 -11.79 -2.62
C LEU A 136 -7.57 -10.89 -3.72
N ARG A 137 -7.98 -11.46 -4.87
CA ARG A 137 -8.56 -10.73 -6.02
C ARG A 137 -7.77 -9.47 -6.41
N ILE A 138 -6.46 -9.64 -6.59
CA ILE A 138 -5.54 -8.55 -6.90
C ILE A 138 -5.79 -7.97 -8.30
N GLN A 139 -5.66 -6.65 -8.40
CA GLN A 139 -5.67 -5.90 -9.65
C GLN A 139 -4.65 -4.77 -9.53
N GLN A 140 -3.43 -5.01 -10.00
CA GLN A 140 -2.36 -4.01 -9.93
C GLN A 140 -2.60 -2.87 -10.92
N LYS A 141 -2.20 -1.66 -10.52
CA LYS A 141 -2.24 -0.47 -11.39
C LYS A 141 -1.23 -0.61 -12.53
N GLU A 142 -1.47 0.11 -13.62
CA GLU A 142 -0.53 0.15 -14.75
C GLU A 142 0.87 0.61 -14.32
N MET A 143 1.89 0.00 -14.92
CA MET A 143 3.30 0.34 -14.68
C MET A 143 3.66 1.64 -15.41
N ARG A 144 4.32 2.57 -14.70
CA ARG A 144 4.83 3.83 -15.26
C ARG A 144 6.35 3.76 -15.44
N ILE A 145 6.86 4.14 -16.60
CA ILE A 145 8.30 4.05 -16.90
C ILE A 145 8.97 5.39 -16.58
N LEU A 146 10.17 5.36 -15.98
CA LEU A 146 10.91 6.56 -15.57
C LEU A 146 11.28 7.48 -16.75
N THR A 147 11.30 6.97 -17.99
CA THR A 147 11.48 7.78 -19.20
C THR A 147 10.30 8.69 -19.50
N ASP A 148 9.11 8.40 -18.97
CA ASP A 148 7.91 9.25 -19.15
C ASP A 148 8.00 10.55 -18.33
N TYR A 149 8.92 10.62 -17.36
CA TYR A 149 9.21 11.83 -16.60
C TYR A 149 10.02 12.85 -17.40
N ALA A 150 10.79 12.41 -18.42
CA ALA A 150 11.60 13.30 -19.25
C ALA A 150 10.81 13.99 -20.38
N ALA A 151 9.61 13.48 -20.72
CA ALA A 151 8.79 14.03 -21.81
C ALA A 151 7.83 15.15 -21.37
N ASN A 152 7.63 15.36 -20.06
CA ASN A 152 6.63 16.31 -19.53
C ASN A 152 7.22 17.62 -18.98
N GLU A 153 8.51 17.92 -19.20
CA GLU A 153 9.11 19.19 -18.77
C GLU A 153 8.87 20.37 -19.74
N VAL A 154 8.13 20.20 -20.84
CA VAL A 154 7.80 21.33 -21.73
C VAL A 154 6.30 21.37 -22.07
N ALA A 155 5.48 21.86 -21.13
CA ALA A 155 4.29 22.67 -21.43
C ALA A 155 3.65 23.19 -20.12
N ILE A 156 4.20 24.28 -19.57
CA ILE A 156 3.44 25.16 -18.67
C ILE A 156 2.88 26.31 -19.51
N THR A 157 1.60 26.23 -19.88
CA THR A 157 0.75 27.40 -20.10
C THR A 157 -0.68 27.07 -19.68
N ASN A 158 -1.01 27.45 -18.44
CA ASN A 158 -2.25 27.99 -17.85
C ASN A 158 -3.68 27.60 -18.35
N PRO A 159 -4.68 27.74 -17.45
CA PRO A 159 -5.79 26.79 -17.28
C PRO A 159 -7.10 27.23 -17.95
N SER A 160 -8.01 26.27 -18.18
CA SER A 160 -9.45 26.54 -18.18
C SER A 160 -10.29 25.31 -17.82
N ILE A 161 -11.23 25.57 -16.91
CA ILE A 161 -12.28 24.73 -16.30
C ILE A 161 -13.32 24.41 -17.39
N THR A 162 -13.97 23.23 -17.49
CA THR A 162 -15.26 22.76 -16.90
C THR A 162 -15.69 21.62 -17.86
N ASP A 163 -16.20 20.45 -17.47
CA ASP A 163 -17.57 20.28 -16.98
C ASP A 163 -17.82 18.93 -16.30
N LYS A 164 -18.71 19.02 -15.32
CA LYS A 164 -19.19 18.06 -14.32
C LYS A 164 -19.98 16.88 -14.90
N LYS A 165 -20.09 15.82 -14.07
CA LYS A 165 -21.40 15.30 -13.66
C LYS A 165 -21.41 14.75 -12.22
N GLU A 166 -22.11 15.46 -11.33
CA GLU A 166 -22.63 15.05 -10.00
C GLU A 166 -23.86 14.12 -10.17
N GLU A 167 -24.36 13.31 -9.23
CA GLU A 167 -24.72 13.47 -7.78
C GLU A 167 -25.24 12.07 -7.25
N PRO A 168 -25.70 11.82 -5.99
CA PRO A 168 -25.65 12.60 -4.70
C PRO A 168 -25.10 11.82 -3.48
N GLU A 169 -24.40 12.50 -2.55
CA GLU A 169 -24.78 13.02 -1.21
C GLU A 169 -24.96 12.03 -0.03
N ASN A 170 -24.00 12.05 0.90
CA ASN A 170 -24.14 12.46 2.32
C ASN A 170 -23.28 11.60 3.29
N SER A 171 -22.13 12.12 3.70
CA SER A 171 -21.65 12.09 5.10
C SER A 171 -20.42 12.99 5.24
N ASN A 172 -20.29 13.64 6.40
CA ASN A 172 -19.09 14.34 6.83
C ASN A 172 -17.92 13.34 6.94
N VAL A 173 -17.26 13.04 5.81
CA VAL A 173 -16.05 12.23 5.81
C VAL A 173 -14.87 13.18 5.90
N LEU A 174 -14.14 13.07 7.01
CA LEU A 174 -12.86 13.72 7.23
C LEU A 174 -11.92 13.41 6.05
N LYS A 175 -11.63 14.42 5.23
CA LYS A 175 -10.86 14.25 3.98
C LYS A 175 -9.38 14.29 4.30
N LEU A 176 -8.81 13.14 4.69
CA LEU A 176 -7.37 13.01 4.84
C LEU A 176 -6.76 12.60 3.50
N PRO A 177 -5.57 13.13 3.14
CA PRO A 177 -4.84 12.66 1.99
C PRO A 177 -4.54 11.17 2.12
N PRO A 178 -5.03 10.30 1.22
CA PRO A 178 -4.86 8.86 1.39
C PRO A 178 -3.41 8.42 1.21
N GLY A 179 -2.62 9.20 0.46
CA GLY A 179 -1.23 8.91 0.11
C GLY A 179 -0.27 8.90 1.29
N LYS A 180 0.74 8.02 1.21
CA LYS A 180 1.85 7.97 2.18
C LYS A 180 2.64 9.27 2.21
N TYR A 181 2.77 9.91 1.05
CA TYR A 181 3.31 11.26 0.92
C TYR A 181 2.29 12.12 0.17
N THR A 182 2.07 13.34 0.62
CA THR A 182 1.21 14.31 -0.07
C THR A 182 1.91 15.65 -0.07
N SER A 183 2.23 16.15 -1.27
CA SER A 183 2.76 17.50 -1.41
C SER A 183 1.63 18.50 -1.60
N PHE A 184 1.77 19.68 -1.02
CA PHE A 184 0.82 20.78 -1.15
C PHE A 184 1.55 22.11 -1.02
N LYS A 185 0.92 23.18 -1.51
CA LYS A 185 1.46 24.53 -1.44
C LYS A 185 0.61 25.37 -0.51
N MET A 186 1.25 26.11 0.38
CA MET A 186 0.60 27.11 1.22
C MET A 186 1.30 28.44 1.00
N GLY A 187 0.69 29.30 0.17
CA GLY A 187 1.32 30.53 -0.30
C GLY A 187 2.51 30.24 -1.23
N ALA A 188 3.67 30.81 -0.91
CA ALA A 188 4.92 30.59 -1.66
C ALA A 188 5.70 29.34 -1.22
N HIS A 189 5.24 28.67 -0.17
CA HIS A 189 5.96 27.58 0.48
C HIS A 189 5.36 26.22 0.05
N ALA A 190 6.23 25.26 -0.24
CA ALA A 190 5.87 23.89 -0.58
C ALA A 190 6.09 22.99 0.63
N TYR A 191 5.15 22.09 0.87
CA TYR A 191 5.15 21.21 2.03
C TYR A 191 4.88 19.77 1.62
N LEU A 192 5.41 18.85 2.42
CA LEU A 192 5.25 17.41 2.29
C LEU A 192 4.62 16.85 3.58
N LEU A 193 3.45 16.23 3.46
CA LEU A 193 2.91 15.36 4.51
C LEU A 193 3.42 13.95 4.31
N GLN A 194 3.97 13.36 5.36
CA GLN A 194 4.29 11.95 5.46
C GLN A 194 3.29 11.29 6.41
N LYS A 195 2.51 10.34 5.93
CA LYS A 195 1.54 9.60 6.74
C LYS A 195 2.26 8.76 7.80
N THR A 196 1.79 8.85 9.03
CA THR A 196 2.25 8.08 10.19
C THR A 196 1.08 7.28 10.77
N GLN A 197 1.33 6.47 11.81
CA GLN A 197 0.27 5.72 12.49
C GLN A 197 -0.71 6.64 13.25
N GLU A 198 -0.28 7.84 13.65
CA GLU A 198 -1.06 8.79 14.46
C GLU A 198 -1.61 9.98 13.67
N GLY A 199 -1.32 10.05 12.36
CA GLY A 199 -1.70 11.17 11.50
C GLY A 199 -0.65 11.43 10.42
N TYR A 200 -0.04 12.61 10.41
CA TYR A 200 0.98 12.99 9.42
C TYR A 200 2.11 13.79 10.08
N SER A 201 3.35 13.54 9.66
CA SER A 201 4.47 14.46 9.87
C SER A 201 4.50 15.44 8.71
N MET A 202 4.68 16.73 8.98
CA MET A 202 4.71 17.79 7.98
C MET A 202 6.12 18.35 7.85
N TYR A 203 6.59 18.45 6.62
CA TYR A 203 7.90 19.00 6.26
C TYR A 203 7.70 20.17 5.30
N GLU A 204 8.53 21.19 5.39
CA GLU A 204 8.64 22.28 4.43
C GLU A 204 9.86 22.04 3.52
N GLU A 205 9.69 22.25 2.22
CA GLU A 205 10.80 22.24 1.28
C GLU A 205 11.68 23.48 1.49
N THR A 206 12.97 23.27 1.71
CA THR A 206 13.94 24.34 1.98
C THR A 206 15.29 24.02 1.35
N THR A 207 16.10 25.04 1.08
CA THR A 207 17.49 24.86 0.64
C THR A 207 18.48 24.83 1.80
N GLN A 208 17.99 24.94 3.05
CA GLN A 208 18.81 25.04 4.26
C GLN A 208 19.22 23.70 4.86
N THR A 209 18.61 22.59 4.41
CA THR A 209 18.96 21.22 4.84
C THR A 209 19.50 20.43 3.65
N ASP A 210 20.38 19.47 3.91
CA ASP A 210 21.04 18.66 2.87
C ASP A 210 20.05 17.78 2.08
N ASP A 211 18.93 17.39 2.72
CA ASP A 211 17.85 16.60 2.13
C ASP A 211 16.72 17.46 1.54
N GLY A 212 16.82 18.78 1.66
CA GLY A 212 15.85 19.74 1.16
C GLY A 212 14.53 19.78 1.93
N LEU A 213 14.40 19.08 3.07
CA LEU A 213 13.17 18.99 3.87
C LEU A 213 13.41 19.36 5.33
N MET A 214 12.66 20.34 5.83
CA MET A 214 12.67 20.73 7.24
C MET A 214 11.39 20.29 7.92
N TYR A 215 11.47 19.52 9.01
CA TYR A 215 10.30 19.18 9.82
C TYR A 215 9.69 20.43 10.45
N VAL A 216 8.39 20.66 10.23
CA VAL A 216 7.68 21.86 10.74
C VAL A 216 6.56 21.55 11.73
N GLY A 217 6.03 20.32 11.73
CA GLY A 217 4.98 19.93 12.68
C GLY A 217 4.31 18.60 12.36
N LYS A 218 3.17 18.34 13.01
CA LYS A 218 2.38 17.13 12.79
C LYS A 218 0.89 17.44 12.69
N LEU A 219 0.17 16.65 11.89
CA LEU A 219 -1.28 16.64 11.85
C LEU A 219 -1.80 15.36 12.51
N PHE A 220 -2.87 15.46 13.28
CA PHE A 220 -3.53 14.31 13.91
C PHE A 220 -5.02 14.58 14.05
N VAL A 221 -5.80 13.52 14.22
CA VAL A 221 -7.28 13.59 14.29
C VAL A 221 -7.73 13.35 15.72
N VAL A 222 -8.58 14.25 16.25
CA VAL A 222 -9.30 14.06 17.52
C VAL A 222 -10.75 14.45 17.30
N ASP A 223 -11.68 13.55 17.62
CA ASP A 223 -13.13 13.76 17.50
C ASP A 223 -13.56 14.34 16.13
N GLU A 224 -13.06 13.73 15.06
CA GLU A 224 -13.34 14.14 13.67
C GLU A 224 -12.82 15.55 13.29
N VAL A 225 -11.96 16.15 14.12
CA VAL A 225 -11.28 17.42 13.82
C VAL A 225 -9.79 17.14 13.57
N ILE A 226 -9.25 17.70 12.48
CA ILE A 226 -7.81 17.62 12.19
C ILE A 226 -7.12 18.77 12.92
N TYR A 227 -6.15 18.44 13.75
CA TYR A 227 -5.30 19.41 14.44
C TYR A 227 -3.92 19.42 13.80
N TYR A 228 -3.34 20.60 13.69
CA TYR A 228 -1.92 20.80 13.42
C TYR A 228 -1.22 21.27 14.69
N GLU A 229 -0.12 20.62 15.06
CA GLU A 229 0.77 21.02 16.15
C GLU A 229 2.15 21.35 15.57
N ASP A 230 2.60 22.59 15.80
CA ASP A 230 3.92 23.06 15.34
C ASP A 230 5.06 22.56 16.24
N GLY A 231 6.31 22.82 15.84
CA GLY A 231 7.50 22.47 16.63
C GLY A 231 7.61 23.15 18.00
N SER A 232 6.74 24.14 18.32
CA SER A 232 6.63 24.78 19.64
C SER A 232 5.44 24.27 20.45
N HIS A 233 4.81 23.17 20.02
CA HIS A 233 3.61 22.57 20.61
C HIS A 233 2.35 23.46 20.58
N LYS A 234 2.31 24.49 19.74
CA LYS A 234 1.10 25.29 19.56
C LYS A 234 0.15 24.58 18.59
N ARG A 235 -1.13 24.53 18.96
CA ARG A 235 -2.16 23.84 18.19
C ARG A 235 -3.02 24.78 17.36
N PHE A 236 -3.44 24.29 16.20
CA PHE A 236 -4.24 24.97 15.21
C PHE A 236 -5.25 23.98 14.62
N ILE A 237 -6.35 24.49 14.07
CA ILE A 237 -7.31 23.66 13.34
C ILE A 237 -6.85 23.55 11.88
N ALA A 238 -6.79 22.33 11.38
CA ALA A 238 -6.43 22.01 10.02
C ALA A 238 -7.65 21.46 9.25
N SER A 239 -7.72 21.71 7.96
CA SER A 239 -8.71 21.10 7.07
C SER A 239 -8.16 20.97 5.65
N PHE A 240 -8.62 19.96 4.91
CA PHE A 240 -8.29 19.80 3.50
C PHE A 240 -9.49 20.18 2.64
N SER A 241 -9.24 21.00 1.62
CA SER A 241 -10.25 21.35 0.61
C SER A 241 -10.57 20.17 -0.31
N ASN A 242 -11.61 20.31 -1.14
CA ASN A 242 -11.92 19.31 -2.18
C ASN A 242 -10.81 19.16 -3.24
N SER A 243 -9.94 20.17 -3.39
CA SER A 243 -8.77 20.13 -4.26
C SER A 243 -7.54 19.52 -3.57
N GLY A 244 -7.63 19.16 -2.29
CA GLY A 244 -6.52 18.60 -1.50
C GLY A 244 -5.62 19.65 -0.86
N ASP A 245 -5.99 20.93 -0.92
CA ASP A 245 -5.22 22.02 -0.31
C ASP A 245 -5.41 22.02 1.21
N LEU A 246 -4.30 22.11 1.96
CA LEU A 246 -4.33 22.22 3.42
C LEU A 246 -4.57 23.67 3.85
N SER A 247 -5.58 23.90 4.70
CA SER A 247 -5.82 25.16 5.39
C SER A 247 -5.56 25.00 6.88
N ILE A 248 -4.71 25.86 7.46
CA ILE A 248 -4.42 25.91 8.90
C ILE A 248 -4.92 27.23 9.45
N GLN A 249 -5.82 27.18 10.43
CA GLN A 249 -6.43 28.35 11.07
C GLN A 249 -6.10 28.40 12.56
N LYS A 250 -5.80 29.61 13.06
CA LYS A 250 -5.73 29.85 14.51
C LYS A 250 -7.11 29.60 15.10
N GLU A 251 -7.13 28.90 16.23
CA GLU A 251 -8.32 28.74 17.06
C GLU A 251 -8.93 30.13 17.31
N VAL A 252 -10.18 30.32 16.89
CA VAL A 252 -10.90 31.56 17.14
C VAL A 252 -11.28 31.54 18.63
N GLU A 253 -10.61 32.35 19.44
CA GLU A 253 -11.03 32.57 20.82
C GLU A 253 -12.39 33.31 20.81
N GLU A 254 -13.49 32.58 21.00
CA GLU A 254 -14.79 33.18 21.28
C GLU A 254 -14.83 33.65 22.74
N TYR A 255 -14.77 34.98 22.94
CA TYR A 255 -15.01 35.59 24.24
C TYR A 255 -16.51 35.84 24.44
N TYR A 256 -17.13 35.12 25.37
CA TYR A 256 -18.50 35.40 25.81
C TYR A 256 -18.49 36.55 26.82
N VAL A 257 -18.86 37.76 26.37
CA VAL A 257 -19.16 38.87 27.29
C VAL A 257 -20.60 38.69 27.79
N LYS A 258 -20.75 38.44 29.10
CA LYS A 258 -22.05 38.37 29.75
C LYS A 258 -22.64 39.78 29.82
N VAL A 259 -23.68 40.06 29.04
CA VAL A 259 -24.44 41.32 29.13
C VAL A 259 -25.31 41.26 30.39
N HIS A 260 -25.10 42.20 31.31
CA HIS A 260 -25.95 42.43 32.49
C HIS A 260 -27.09 43.39 32.16
#